data_AF-A0A7Y0HX89-F1
#
_entry.id   AF-A0A7Y0HX89-F1
#
_cell.length_a   1.000
_cell.length_b   1.000
_cell.length_c   1.000
_cell.angle_alpha   90.00
_cell.angle_beta   90.00
_cell.angle_gamma   90.00
#
_symmetry.space_group_name_H-M   'P 1'
#
loop_
_entity.id
_entity.type
_entity.pdbx_description
1 polymer ?
#
loop_
_entity_poly.entity_id
_entity_poly.type
_entity_poly.pdbx_seq_one_letter_code
_entity_poly.pdbx_strand_id
1 'polypeptide(L)'
;MRFCTNCGAQLGENDRFCIQCGQEQEPAQLGTTAPVAGAGTPVPNGAAVPGGGPGMAAMPEPASDSDATMIDPSAALPTAPDVPMPAQYATAPTHPAQPIQPMAAASVPPSAVPGTYPSSSGKAEGKGKKGRIAAIIVAVVAVLAIVGALVWFFVIRPHMEGSASSQNSSSQTADASGSGGKSDDKNATKSEKGERDSKQAKACDKAPDFTISSHAVHGTDLVVKLEATASCGADSTLKLDGSTVRLTLTDNDKATLADAVYDFSDDPVTADAGESANVSVAFVQGQYWLIPDQVSWDDLSVTCDLKGTAQGKAATPSKSDDFTGADALDKDGREQVAKAAIDRQIEHDKDAVSDIASTYTTQLSSKQLNMQVDGKTWTYQDIWQQFVDLKNQWPSALFVWSGDWGNYQRSGTTDYYVILSGESFSDRDEGWDWCSDNGFGQNDCMPVTVG
;
A
#
# COMPACT_ATOMS: atom_id res chain seq x y z
N MET A 1 -25.21 -8.34 29.35
CA MET A 1 -24.64 -6.99 29.25
C MET A 1 -23.13 -7.15 29.18
N ARG A 2 -22.51 -6.73 28.08
CA ARG A 2 -21.06 -6.72 27.93
C ARG A 2 -20.55 -5.33 28.32
N PHE A 3 -19.35 -5.26 28.87
CA PHE A 3 -18.68 -4.00 29.17
C PHE A 3 -17.34 -4.00 28.47
N CYS A 4 -16.95 -2.84 27.98
CA CYS A 4 -15.64 -2.64 27.40
C CYS A 4 -14.58 -2.97 28.45
N THR A 5 -13.69 -3.90 28.13
CA THR A 5 -12.63 -4.33 29.05
C THR A 5 -11.65 -3.20 29.38
N ASN A 6 -11.62 -2.16 28.56
CA ASN A 6 -10.70 -1.05 28.70
C ASN A 6 -11.31 0.18 29.39
N CYS A 7 -12.50 0.64 28.97
CA CYS A 7 -13.11 1.85 29.54
C CYS A 7 -14.33 1.60 30.43
N GLY A 8 -14.79 0.35 30.55
CA GLY A 8 -15.96 -0.02 31.36
C GLY A 8 -17.31 0.43 30.79
N ALA A 9 -17.35 1.03 29.60
CA ALA A 9 -18.61 1.40 28.95
C ALA A 9 -19.46 0.17 28.61
N GLN A 10 -20.78 0.32 28.66
CA GLN A 10 -21.70 -0.73 28.25
C GLN A 10 -21.61 -0.93 26.73
N LEU A 11 -21.46 -2.17 26.31
CA LEU A 11 -21.42 -2.59 24.90
C LEU A 11 -22.73 -3.26 24.51
N GLY A 12 -23.11 -3.12 23.24
CA GLY A 12 -24.11 -3.94 22.58
C GLY A 12 -23.71 -5.42 22.55
N GLU A 13 -24.68 -6.30 22.29
CA GLU A 13 -24.44 -7.76 22.29
C GLU A 13 -23.48 -8.20 21.19
N ASN A 14 -23.38 -7.43 20.10
CA ASN A 14 -22.55 -7.76 18.96
C ASN A 14 -21.34 -6.83 18.78
N ASP A 15 -21.29 -5.67 19.44
CA ASP A 15 -20.28 -4.63 19.24
C ASP A 15 -18.85 -5.17 19.27
N ARG A 16 -18.20 -5.13 18.11
CA ARG A 16 -16.77 -5.42 17.96
C ARG A 16 -15.91 -4.24 18.36
N PHE A 17 -16.42 -3.01 18.39
CA PHE A 17 -15.69 -1.86 18.90
C PHE A 17 -16.48 -1.13 19.97
N CYS A 18 -15.80 -0.60 20.99
CA CYS A 18 -16.46 0.16 22.03
C CYS A 18 -16.76 1.58 21.58
N ILE A 19 -18.05 1.94 21.54
CA ILE A 19 -18.55 3.27 21.16
C ILE A 19 -18.04 4.43 22.03
N GLN A 20 -17.44 4.15 23.18
CA GLN A 20 -16.88 5.19 24.06
C GLN A 20 -15.37 5.33 23.93
N CYS A 21 -14.67 4.30 23.44
CA CYS A 21 -13.21 4.26 23.51
C CYS A 21 -12.52 3.73 22.26
N GLY A 22 -13.22 3.26 21.25
CA GLY A 22 -12.58 2.70 20.08
C GLY A 22 -12.02 1.30 20.21
N GLN A 23 -11.85 0.79 21.44
CA GLN A 23 -11.22 -0.50 21.65
C GLN A 23 -12.00 -1.60 20.93
N GLU A 24 -11.30 -2.36 20.09
CA GLU A 24 -11.83 -3.61 19.61
C GLU A 24 -12.06 -4.58 20.78
N GLN A 25 -13.20 -5.25 20.76
CA GLN A 25 -13.66 -6.19 21.76
C GLN A 25 -13.50 -7.58 21.19
N GLU A 26 -12.95 -8.51 21.98
CA GLU A 26 -12.95 -9.92 21.58
C GLU A 26 -14.39 -10.36 21.27
N PRO A 27 -14.62 -11.17 20.23
CA PRO A 27 -15.96 -11.69 19.93
C PRO A 27 -16.49 -12.45 21.15
N ALA A 28 -17.79 -12.31 21.43
CA ALA A 28 -18.41 -13.04 22.53
C ALA A 28 -18.23 -14.54 22.27
N GLN A 29 -17.43 -15.22 23.10
CA GLN A 29 -17.38 -16.67 23.08
C GLN A 29 -18.77 -17.19 23.46
N LEU A 30 -19.52 -17.67 22.47
CA LEU A 30 -20.79 -18.35 22.68
C LEU A 30 -20.49 -19.69 23.35
N GLY A 31 -20.43 -19.68 24.69
CA GLY A 31 -20.37 -20.89 25.49
C GLY A 31 -19.47 -20.76 26.71
N THR A 32 -20.05 -20.30 27.82
CA THR A 32 -20.11 -21.07 29.08
C THR A 32 -21.13 -20.37 29.97
N THR A 33 -22.20 -21.10 30.27
CA THR A 33 -23.23 -20.70 31.22
C THR A 33 -22.61 -20.42 32.60
N ALA A 34 -22.97 -19.29 33.20
CA ALA A 34 -22.73 -19.03 34.62
C ALA A 34 -23.29 -20.18 35.49
N PRO A 35 -22.61 -20.59 36.57
CA PRO A 35 -23.22 -21.52 37.51
C PRO A 35 -24.26 -20.76 38.34
N VAL A 36 -25.53 -21.12 38.13
CA VAL A 36 -26.61 -20.88 39.08
C VAL A 36 -26.50 -21.95 40.16
N ALA A 37 -26.25 -21.56 41.41
CA ALA A 37 -26.44 -22.43 42.58
C ALA A 37 -27.66 -21.94 43.36
N GLY A 38 -28.73 -22.74 43.26
CA GLY A 38 -30.02 -22.53 43.91
C GLY A 38 -30.02 -22.81 45.42
N ALA A 39 -31.10 -22.35 46.05
CA ALA A 39 -31.38 -22.31 47.47
C ALA A 39 -31.88 -23.62 48.11
N GLY A 40 -31.78 -23.72 49.44
CA GLY A 40 -32.68 -24.48 50.33
C GLY A 40 -32.03 -25.11 51.58
N THR A 41 -31.85 -24.38 52.70
CA THR A 41 -32.56 -24.44 54.04
C THR A 41 -32.40 -25.71 54.92
N PRO A 42 -32.60 -25.67 56.28
CA PRO A 42 -32.67 -24.59 57.27
C PRO A 42 -31.85 -24.81 58.60
N VAL A 43 -31.92 -23.82 59.51
CA VAL A 43 -31.32 -23.67 60.87
C VAL A 43 -31.80 -24.72 61.92
N PRO A 44 -31.16 -24.84 63.11
CA PRO A 44 -31.70 -24.11 64.27
C PRO A 44 -30.69 -23.52 65.32
N ASN A 45 -31.04 -22.31 65.77
CA ASN A 45 -31.00 -21.67 67.12
C ASN A 45 -29.81 -21.71 68.10
N GLY A 46 -29.49 -20.50 68.59
CA GLY A 46 -29.08 -20.14 69.97
C GLY A 46 -27.71 -19.46 70.04
N ALA A 47 -27.43 -18.37 70.76
CA ALA A 47 -28.19 -17.46 71.61
C ALA A 47 -27.33 -16.18 71.87
N ALA A 48 -28.00 -15.08 72.22
CA ALA A 48 -27.57 -13.97 73.11
C ALA A 48 -26.29 -13.13 72.85
N VAL A 49 -26.52 -11.83 72.58
CA VAL A 49 -25.68 -10.65 72.93
C VAL A 49 -25.71 -10.42 74.48
N PRO A 50 -24.88 -9.56 75.16
CA PRO A 50 -24.42 -8.23 74.72
C PRO A 50 -23.03 -7.73 75.19
N GLY A 51 -22.55 -6.62 74.59
CA GLY A 51 -21.97 -5.51 75.38
C GLY A 51 -20.60 -4.95 74.97
N GLY A 52 -20.56 -3.62 74.72
CA GLY A 52 -19.41 -2.75 75.02
C GLY A 52 -18.62 -2.18 73.83
N GLY A 53 -18.84 -0.91 73.47
CA GLY A 53 -17.91 -0.12 72.63
C GLY A 53 -16.80 0.54 73.47
N PRO A 54 -16.24 1.69 73.06
CA PRO A 54 -15.63 2.05 71.77
C PRO A 54 -14.12 2.40 71.96
N GLY A 55 -13.30 2.43 70.90
CA GLY A 55 -11.89 2.80 71.04
C GLY A 55 -11.13 3.09 69.75
N MET A 56 -10.70 4.34 69.64
CA MET A 56 -9.93 5.08 68.64
C MET A 56 -8.86 4.35 67.79
N ALA A 57 -8.82 4.78 66.51
CA ALA A 57 -7.68 5.22 65.70
C ALA A 57 -6.30 4.52 65.85
N ALA A 58 -5.84 3.92 64.74
CA ALA A 58 -4.48 4.10 64.22
C ALA A 58 -4.38 3.52 62.80
N MET A 59 -3.98 4.34 61.83
CA MET A 59 -3.28 3.88 60.63
C MET A 59 -1.80 3.69 60.98
N PRO A 60 -1.11 2.74 60.33
CA PRO A 60 0.02 3.15 59.50
C PRO A 60 0.05 2.45 58.12
N GLU A 61 0.87 3.06 57.28
CA GLU A 61 1.20 2.86 55.86
C GLU A 61 1.53 1.43 55.37
N PRO A 62 1.51 1.21 54.03
CA PRO A 62 1.64 -0.11 53.41
C PRO A 62 3.10 -0.56 53.23
N ALA A 63 3.34 -1.86 53.40
CA ALA A 63 4.54 -2.53 52.94
C ALA A 63 4.30 -3.08 51.52
N SER A 64 5.23 -2.77 50.61
CA SER A 64 5.43 -3.47 49.35
C SER A 64 5.74 -4.95 49.59
N ASP A 65 5.25 -5.82 48.73
CA ASP A 65 6.01 -7.00 48.27
C ASP A 65 5.45 -7.49 46.94
N SER A 66 6.38 -7.63 45.99
CA SER A 66 6.21 -8.25 44.69
C SER A 66 6.21 -9.77 44.86
N ASP A 67 5.36 -10.50 44.14
CA ASP A 67 5.77 -11.81 43.64
C ASP A 67 5.01 -12.18 42.37
N ALA A 68 5.77 -12.52 41.33
CA ALA A 68 5.32 -12.95 40.03
C ALA A 68 5.45 -14.47 39.98
N THR A 69 4.35 -15.18 39.74
CA THR A 69 4.39 -16.62 39.44
C THR A 69 4.11 -16.84 37.96
N MET A 70 5.18 -17.20 37.25
CA MET A 70 5.18 -17.74 35.89
C MET A 70 4.49 -19.11 35.87
N ILE A 71 3.61 -19.34 34.89
CA ILE A 71 3.16 -20.70 34.53
C ILE A 71 3.58 -20.99 33.09
N ASP A 72 4.29 -22.11 32.97
CA ASP A 72 4.84 -22.79 31.80
C ASP A 72 3.73 -23.39 30.90
N PRO A 73 3.72 -23.17 29.56
CA PRO A 73 2.87 -23.91 28.64
C PRO A 73 3.66 -24.98 27.89
N SER A 74 3.61 -26.21 28.40
CA SER A 74 3.86 -27.41 27.59
C SER A 74 2.85 -28.50 27.95
N ALA A 75 1.74 -28.53 27.23
CA ALA A 75 0.91 -29.72 27.09
C ALA A 75 0.18 -29.69 25.73
N ALA A 76 0.22 -30.83 25.06
CA ALA A 76 -0.07 -31.03 23.65
C ALA A 76 -1.55 -30.88 23.26
N LEU A 77 -1.77 -30.39 22.04
CA LEU A 77 -3.04 -30.35 21.31
C LEU A 77 -3.54 -31.77 20.95
N PRO A 78 -4.85 -32.04 21.01
CA PRO A 78 -5.50 -32.99 20.11
C PRO A 78 -6.00 -32.28 18.84
N THR A 79 -5.75 -32.91 17.70
CA THR A 79 -6.19 -32.54 16.36
C THR A 79 -7.72 -32.56 16.21
N ALA A 80 -8.28 -31.49 15.65
CA ALA A 80 -9.68 -31.40 15.24
C ALA A 80 -9.80 -31.47 13.70
N PRO A 81 -10.91 -32.04 13.17
CA PRO A 81 -11.05 -32.40 11.76
C PRO A 81 -11.32 -31.20 10.84
N ASP A 82 -10.87 -31.32 9.58
CA ASP A 82 -11.12 -30.40 8.47
C ASP A 82 -12.60 -30.03 8.32
N VAL A 83 -12.90 -28.73 8.45
CA VAL A 83 -14.16 -28.12 8.03
C VAL A 83 -13.82 -27.08 6.96
N PRO A 84 -14.43 -27.12 5.76
CA PRO A 84 -14.05 -26.25 4.66
C PRO A 84 -14.42 -24.79 4.93
N MET A 85 -13.47 -23.88 4.69
CA MET A 85 -13.69 -22.41 4.66
C MET A 85 -14.87 -22.05 3.74
N PRO A 86 -15.74 -21.08 4.10
CA PRO A 86 -16.53 -20.39 3.11
C PRO A 86 -15.62 -19.46 2.29
N ALA A 87 -15.86 -19.48 0.98
CA ALA A 87 -15.10 -18.74 -0.02
C ALA A 87 -15.17 -17.23 0.19
N GLN A 88 -13.99 -16.62 -0.02
CA GLN A 88 -13.69 -15.31 -0.59
C GLN A 88 -14.86 -14.35 -0.85
N TYR A 89 -14.63 -13.10 -0.42
CA TYR A 89 -15.34 -11.88 -0.83
C TYR A 89 -15.83 -11.98 -2.28
N ALA A 90 -17.11 -12.32 -2.42
CA ALA A 90 -17.79 -12.28 -3.69
C ALA A 90 -17.96 -10.82 -4.09
N THR A 91 -17.51 -10.50 -5.29
CA THR A 91 -17.81 -9.26 -5.99
C THR A 91 -19.32 -9.01 -5.97
N ALA A 92 -19.71 -7.80 -5.60
CA ALA A 92 -21.11 -7.39 -5.56
C ALA A 92 -21.78 -7.58 -6.93
N PRO A 93 -23.02 -8.12 -6.99
CA PRO A 93 -23.74 -8.24 -8.25
C PRO A 93 -24.11 -6.86 -8.81
N THR A 94 -23.80 -6.65 -10.09
CA THR A 94 -24.26 -5.49 -10.86
C THR A 94 -25.78 -5.60 -11.08
N HIS A 95 -26.54 -4.72 -10.44
CA HIS A 95 -27.97 -4.56 -10.73
C HIS A 95 -28.15 -3.76 -12.05
N PRO A 96 -28.96 -4.23 -13.01
CA PRO A 96 -29.30 -3.45 -14.19
C PRO A 96 -30.23 -2.29 -13.83
N ALA A 97 -29.83 -1.08 -14.25
CA ALA A 97 -30.58 0.16 -14.11
C ALA A 97 -32.03 0.03 -14.62
N GLN A 98 -32.99 0.37 -13.77
CA GLN A 98 -34.40 0.48 -14.15
C GLN A 98 -34.70 1.90 -14.66
N PRO A 99 -35.57 2.08 -15.68
CA PRO A 99 -35.91 3.39 -16.22
C PRO A 99 -36.88 4.16 -15.30
N ILE A 100 -36.58 5.43 -15.08
CA ILE A 100 -37.37 6.40 -14.31
C ILE A 100 -38.67 6.71 -15.05
N GLN A 101 -39.82 6.53 -14.38
CA GLN A 101 -41.13 7.03 -14.81
C GLN A 101 -41.35 8.46 -14.25
N PRO A 102 -41.90 9.42 -15.02
CA PRO A 102 -42.18 10.76 -14.53
C PRO A 102 -43.44 10.78 -13.66
N MET A 103 -43.33 11.23 -12.41
CA MET A 103 -44.48 11.50 -11.54
C MET A 103 -45.14 12.83 -11.91
N ALA A 104 -46.48 12.79 -12.00
CA ALA A 104 -47.34 13.92 -12.26
C ALA A 104 -47.38 14.91 -11.07
N ALA A 105 -47.45 16.20 -11.40
CA ALA A 105 -47.46 17.30 -10.44
C ALA A 105 -48.79 17.37 -9.67
N ALA A 106 -48.70 17.54 -8.34
CA ALA A 106 -49.82 17.86 -7.47
C ALA A 106 -50.10 19.37 -7.46
N SER A 107 -51.38 19.72 -7.58
CA SER A 107 -51.91 21.09 -7.61
C SER A 107 -51.97 21.72 -6.21
N VAL A 108 -51.46 22.94 -6.06
CA VAL A 108 -51.57 23.77 -4.84
C VAL A 108 -52.49 24.98 -5.11
N PRO A 109 -53.44 25.36 -4.23
CA PRO A 109 -54.33 26.51 -4.44
C PRO A 109 -53.70 27.86 -4.01
N PRO A 110 -54.22 29.01 -4.49
CA PRO A 110 -53.54 30.30 -4.35
C PRO A 110 -53.91 31.07 -3.07
N SER A 111 -52.92 31.74 -2.48
CA SER A 111 -53.12 32.77 -1.45
C SER A 111 -52.92 34.18 -2.03
N ALA A 112 -53.68 35.12 -1.49
CA ALA A 112 -53.79 36.51 -1.89
C ALA A 112 -52.56 37.39 -1.55
N VAL A 113 -52.42 38.47 -2.31
CA VAL A 113 -51.54 39.65 -2.12
C VAL A 113 -52.44 40.91 -2.16
N PRO A 114 -52.08 42.11 -1.65
CA PRO A 114 -50.73 42.71 -1.73
C PRO A 114 -50.26 43.68 -0.61
N GLY A 115 -48.95 43.96 -0.63
CA GLY A 115 -48.31 45.12 0.03
C GLY A 115 -46.98 45.48 -0.66
N THR A 116 -46.94 46.65 -1.29
CA THR A 116 -45.89 47.33 -2.08
C THR A 116 -44.81 47.99 -1.18
N TYR A 117 -43.48 48.02 -1.43
CA TYR A 117 -42.61 48.75 -2.40
C TYR A 117 -41.12 48.49 -2.00
N PRO A 118 -40.04 49.01 -2.67
CA PRO A 118 -39.59 48.77 -4.05
C PRO A 118 -38.10 48.36 -4.19
N SER A 119 -37.79 47.83 -5.38
CA SER A 119 -36.52 47.59 -6.08
C SER A 119 -35.26 48.39 -5.72
N SER A 120 -34.12 47.69 -5.83
CA SER A 120 -33.01 48.17 -6.68
C SER A 120 -32.40 47.01 -7.50
N SER A 121 -31.94 47.37 -8.69
CA SER A 121 -31.79 46.57 -9.90
C SER A 121 -30.33 46.38 -10.28
N GLY A 122 -29.99 45.21 -10.84
CA GLY A 122 -28.71 44.97 -11.50
C GLY A 122 -28.78 43.76 -12.43
N LYS A 123 -29.16 44.00 -13.70
CA LYS A 123 -29.17 43.04 -14.80
C LYS A 123 -27.83 43.11 -15.54
N ALA A 124 -27.20 41.98 -15.83
CA ALA A 124 -26.28 41.84 -16.96
C ALA A 124 -26.43 40.45 -17.59
N GLU A 125 -26.68 40.47 -18.90
CA GLU A 125 -27.05 39.38 -19.78
C GLU A 125 -25.79 38.91 -20.54
N GLY A 126 -25.56 37.60 -20.71
CA GLY A 126 -24.39 37.06 -21.41
C GLY A 126 -24.65 35.70 -22.03
N LYS A 127 -24.94 35.70 -23.34
CA LYS A 127 -25.25 34.58 -24.23
C LYS A 127 -24.01 33.67 -24.44
N GLY A 128 -24.21 32.35 -24.41
CA GLY A 128 -23.15 31.33 -24.36
C GLY A 128 -22.37 31.04 -25.65
N LYS A 129 -21.48 30.04 -25.56
CA LYS A 129 -20.90 29.24 -26.66
C LYS A 129 -20.36 27.90 -26.14
N LYS A 130 -21.14 26.83 -26.32
CA LYS A 130 -20.63 25.45 -26.41
C LYS A 130 -19.90 25.33 -27.75
N GLY A 131 -18.67 24.85 -27.75
CA GLY A 131 -17.92 24.54 -28.99
C GLY A 131 -16.54 25.18 -29.09
N ARG A 132 -15.62 24.85 -28.14
CA ARG A 132 -14.17 25.03 -28.33
C ARG A 132 -13.30 23.89 -27.78
N ILE A 133 -13.87 22.88 -27.14
CA ILE A 133 -13.10 21.74 -26.60
C ILE A 133 -12.93 20.61 -27.64
N ALA A 134 -13.86 20.48 -28.60
CA ALA A 134 -13.78 19.44 -29.64
C ALA A 134 -12.68 19.70 -30.71
N ALA A 135 -12.26 20.95 -30.92
CA ALA A 135 -11.22 21.27 -31.92
C ALA A 135 -9.80 20.96 -31.41
N ILE A 136 -9.58 21.02 -30.10
CA ILE A 136 -8.27 20.74 -29.48
C ILE A 136 -8.02 19.23 -29.42
N ILE A 137 -9.04 18.44 -29.09
CA ILE A 137 -8.94 16.97 -29.06
C ILE A 137 -8.64 16.42 -30.47
N VAL A 138 -9.29 16.93 -31.52
CA VAL A 138 -9.01 16.48 -32.90
C VAL A 138 -7.61 16.87 -33.35
N ALA A 139 -7.08 18.03 -32.94
CA ALA A 139 -5.71 18.43 -33.25
C ALA A 139 -4.66 17.58 -32.51
N VAL A 140 -4.89 17.26 -31.23
CA VAL A 140 -4.00 16.39 -30.44
C VAL A 140 -4.04 14.95 -30.94
N VAL A 141 -5.22 14.42 -31.29
CA VAL A 141 -5.35 13.08 -31.89
C VAL A 141 -4.69 13.02 -33.27
N ALA A 142 -4.79 14.07 -34.08
CA ALA A 142 -4.09 14.13 -35.37
C ALA A 142 -2.56 14.19 -35.21
N VAL A 143 -2.05 14.94 -34.22
CA VAL A 143 -0.61 14.98 -33.93
C VAL A 143 -0.12 13.64 -33.37
N LEU A 144 -0.87 13.01 -32.45
CA LEU A 144 -0.53 11.68 -31.92
C LEU A 144 -0.63 10.59 -32.99
N ALA A 145 -1.55 10.68 -33.95
CA ALA A 145 -1.63 9.77 -35.08
C ALA A 145 -0.48 9.96 -36.07
N ILE A 146 -0.01 11.19 -36.30
CA ILE A 146 1.16 11.47 -37.15
C ILE A 146 2.45 11.00 -36.45
N VAL A 147 2.60 11.25 -35.16
CA VAL A 147 3.75 10.78 -34.36
C VAL A 147 3.75 9.25 -34.28
N GLY A 148 2.59 8.62 -34.06
CA GLY A 148 2.45 7.16 -34.09
C GLY A 148 2.73 6.55 -35.46
N ALA A 149 2.30 7.19 -36.55
CA ALA A 149 2.60 6.74 -37.92
C ALA A 149 4.08 6.89 -38.28
N LEU A 150 4.75 7.94 -37.80
CA LEU A 150 6.20 8.15 -38.02
C LEU A 150 7.04 7.16 -37.20
N VAL A 151 6.66 6.87 -35.95
CA VAL A 151 7.33 5.84 -35.13
C VAL A 151 7.11 4.44 -35.73
N TRP A 152 5.90 4.12 -36.21
CA TRP A 152 5.62 2.85 -36.87
C TRP A 152 6.36 2.69 -38.21
N PHE A 153 6.53 3.77 -38.98
CA PHE A 153 7.23 3.73 -40.27
C PHE A 153 8.75 3.66 -40.14
N PHE A 154 9.36 4.29 -39.11
CA PHE A 154 10.82 4.35 -38.95
C PHE A 154 11.39 3.28 -38.00
N VAL A 155 10.62 2.73 -37.07
CA VAL A 155 11.12 1.76 -36.08
C VAL A 155 10.73 0.31 -36.41
N ILE A 156 9.59 0.07 -37.08
CA ILE A 156 9.01 -1.29 -37.24
C ILE A 156 9.13 -1.85 -38.68
N ARG A 157 9.88 -1.21 -39.59
CA ARG A 157 10.25 -1.82 -40.88
C ARG A 157 11.76 -1.87 -41.13
N PRO A 158 12.45 -2.97 -40.74
CA PRO A 158 13.60 -3.43 -41.48
C PRO A 158 13.15 -4.32 -42.65
N HIS A 159 13.49 -3.86 -43.84
CA HIS A 159 13.71 -4.57 -45.10
C HIS A 159 13.40 -6.09 -45.17
N MET A 160 12.40 -6.44 -45.97
CA MET A 160 12.24 -7.75 -46.60
C MET A 160 12.54 -7.67 -48.10
N GLU A 161 13.13 -8.75 -48.62
CA GLU A 161 13.59 -9.06 -49.99
C GLU A 161 14.94 -8.40 -50.37
N GLY A 162 16.09 -9.07 -50.48
CA GLY A 162 16.41 -10.49 -50.63
C GLY A 162 16.70 -10.81 -52.10
N SER A 163 17.97 -11.14 -52.44
CA SER A 163 18.34 -12.16 -53.44
C SER A 163 19.87 -12.36 -53.56
N ALA A 164 20.30 -13.49 -53.00
CA ALA A 164 21.30 -14.46 -53.46
C ALA A 164 22.53 -14.02 -54.27
N SER A 165 23.71 -14.40 -53.77
CA SER A 165 24.56 -15.37 -54.46
C SER A 165 25.65 -15.92 -53.54
N SER A 166 25.62 -17.24 -53.39
CA SER A 166 26.62 -18.10 -52.77
C SER A 166 28.05 -17.84 -53.26
N GLN A 167 29.04 -17.97 -52.38
CA GLN A 167 30.23 -18.76 -52.70
C GLN A 167 31.04 -19.09 -51.42
N ASN A 168 30.95 -20.38 -51.10
CA ASN A 168 31.95 -21.23 -50.47
C ASN A 168 33.40 -20.80 -50.73
N SER A 169 34.26 -20.82 -49.72
CA SER A 169 35.61 -21.40 -49.80
C SER A 169 36.27 -21.48 -48.43
N SER A 170 36.47 -22.73 -48.02
CA SER A 170 37.27 -23.25 -46.92
C SER A 170 38.68 -22.67 -46.82
N SER A 171 39.09 -22.42 -45.58
CA SER A 171 40.47 -22.30 -45.15
C SER A 171 41.23 -23.61 -45.36
N GLN A 172 42.31 -23.57 -46.15
CA GLN A 172 43.38 -24.55 -46.09
C GLN A 172 44.71 -23.81 -46.03
N THR A 173 45.41 -24.09 -44.94
CA THR A 173 46.81 -23.82 -44.67
C THR A 173 47.71 -24.58 -45.64
N ALA A 174 48.72 -23.91 -46.19
CA ALA A 174 49.91 -24.56 -46.73
C ALA A 174 51.12 -23.65 -46.49
N ASP A 175 51.97 -24.07 -45.55
CA ASP A 175 53.35 -23.62 -45.42
C ASP A 175 54.20 -24.17 -46.59
N ALA A 176 55.02 -23.32 -47.20
CA ALA A 176 56.27 -23.75 -47.84
C ALA A 176 57.24 -22.58 -48.03
N SER A 177 58.43 -22.75 -47.46
CA SER A 177 59.65 -21.96 -47.53
C SER A 177 60.06 -21.43 -48.91
N GLY A 178 60.69 -20.25 -48.93
CA GLY A 178 61.46 -19.74 -50.05
C GLY A 178 62.35 -18.57 -49.66
N SER A 179 63.66 -18.83 -49.62
CA SER A 179 64.75 -17.94 -49.21
C SER A 179 65.07 -16.81 -50.20
N GLY A 180 65.50 -15.66 -49.66
CA GLY A 180 66.64 -14.91 -50.20
C GLY A 180 66.35 -13.70 -51.09
N GLY A 181 66.72 -12.50 -50.62
CA GLY A 181 66.89 -11.33 -51.48
C GLY A 181 66.90 -10.00 -50.71
N LYS A 182 68.08 -9.54 -50.32
CA LYS A 182 68.32 -8.22 -49.72
C LYS A 182 68.54 -7.18 -50.83
N SER A 183 67.86 -6.04 -50.78
CA SER A 183 68.28 -4.77 -51.39
C SER A 183 67.53 -3.62 -50.73
N ASP A 184 68.29 -2.72 -50.12
CA ASP A 184 67.85 -1.46 -49.55
C ASP A 184 67.35 -0.50 -50.65
N ASP A 185 66.27 0.27 -50.42
CA ASP A 185 66.30 1.72 -50.61
C ASP A 185 64.99 2.42 -50.19
N LYS A 186 65.20 3.62 -49.67
CA LYS A 186 64.22 4.52 -49.07
C LYS A 186 63.35 5.19 -50.13
N ASN A 187 62.04 5.21 -49.97
CA ASN A 187 61.26 6.44 -50.22
C ASN A 187 59.90 6.40 -49.51
N ALA A 188 59.57 7.51 -48.86
CA ALA A 188 58.35 7.73 -48.12
C ALA A 188 57.14 7.90 -49.05
N THR A 189 56.03 7.26 -48.72
CA THR A 189 54.70 7.88 -48.88
C THR A 189 53.78 7.38 -47.79
N LYS A 190 53.59 8.27 -46.81
CA LYS A 190 52.58 8.26 -45.77
C LYS A 190 51.21 7.92 -46.38
N SER A 191 50.70 6.73 -46.11
CA SER A 191 49.26 6.45 -46.17
C SER A 191 48.83 6.16 -44.76
N GLU A 192 48.32 7.19 -44.10
CA GLU A 192 47.55 7.09 -42.86
C GLU A 192 46.34 6.20 -43.14
N LYS A 193 46.53 4.89 -42.98
CA LYS A 193 45.44 3.97 -42.73
C LYS A 193 44.99 4.29 -41.32
N GLY A 194 44.03 5.20 -41.21
CA GLY A 194 43.30 5.44 -39.97
C GLY A 194 42.64 4.12 -39.59
N GLU A 195 43.33 3.37 -38.75
CA GLU A 195 42.77 2.37 -37.88
C GLU A 195 41.75 3.16 -37.04
N ARG A 196 40.49 3.15 -37.46
CA ARG A 196 39.42 3.41 -36.51
C ARG A 196 39.56 2.27 -35.52
N ASP A 197 40.19 2.55 -34.40
CA ASP A 197 39.95 1.84 -33.15
C ASP A 197 38.43 1.80 -32.99
N SER A 198 37.79 0.75 -33.49
CA SER A 198 36.49 0.33 -33.01
C SER A 198 36.77 -0.18 -31.61
N LYS A 199 36.95 0.77 -30.68
CA LYS A 199 37.14 0.54 -29.26
C LYS A 199 35.89 -0.21 -28.82
N GLN A 200 35.99 -1.54 -28.78
CA GLN A 200 34.86 -2.40 -28.48
C GLN A 200 34.37 -2.02 -27.09
N ALA A 201 33.13 -1.55 -27.00
CA ALA A 201 32.55 -1.12 -25.74
C ALA A 201 32.63 -2.27 -24.73
N LYS A 202 33.04 -1.95 -23.50
CA LYS A 202 33.23 -2.95 -22.44
C LYS A 202 31.91 -3.20 -21.74
N ALA A 203 31.54 -4.45 -21.50
CA ALA A 203 30.39 -4.76 -20.66
C ALA A 203 30.57 -4.24 -19.23
N CYS A 204 29.54 -3.62 -18.66
CA CYS A 204 29.54 -3.19 -17.27
C CYS A 204 29.10 -4.31 -16.34
N ASP A 205 29.99 -4.74 -15.45
CA ASP A 205 29.73 -5.80 -14.45
C ASP A 205 29.26 -5.24 -13.08
N LYS A 206 28.88 -3.96 -13.03
CA LYS A 206 28.39 -3.28 -11.81
C LYS A 206 26.89 -3.04 -11.89
N ALA A 207 26.27 -2.82 -10.73
CA ALA A 207 24.87 -2.43 -10.65
C ALA A 207 24.61 -1.20 -11.54
N PRO A 208 23.54 -1.20 -12.38
CA PRO A 208 23.16 -0.05 -13.18
C PRO A 208 22.76 1.14 -12.31
N ASP A 209 22.91 2.35 -12.85
CA ASP A 209 22.29 3.54 -12.29
C ASP A 209 20.85 3.62 -12.82
N PHE A 210 19.89 3.86 -11.93
CA PHE A 210 18.46 3.91 -12.26
C PHE A 210 17.89 5.30 -11.94
N THR A 211 17.07 5.81 -12.85
CA THR A 211 16.19 6.96 -12.62
C THR A 211 14.74 6.52 -12.74
N ILE A 212 13.87 7.05 -11.89
CA ILE A 212 12.43 6.76 -11.96
C ILE A 212 11.83 7.67 -13.04
N SER A 213 11.26 7.08 -14.09
CA SER A 213 10.66 7.82 -15.21
C SER A 213 9.16 8.00 -15.06
N SER A 214 8.46 7.03 -14.47
CA SER A 214 7.05 7.14 -14.10
C SER A 214 6.66 6.06 -13.09
N HIS A 215 5.50 6.25 -12.47
CA HIS A 215 4.89 5.29 -11.57
C HIS A 215 3.39 5.20 -11.88
N ALA A 216 2.80 4.05 -11.57
CA ALA A 216 1.36 3.83 -11.65
C ALA A 216 0.94 2.76 -10.65
N VAL A 217 -0.31 2.82 -10.20
CA VAL A 217 -0.93 1.74 -9.44
C VAL A 217 -1.89 0.99 -10.37
N HIS A 218 -1.68 -0.32 -10.51
CA HIS A 218 -2.55 -1.20 -11.29
C HIS A 218 -3.18 -2.24 -10.36
N GLY A 219 -4.45 -2.05 -10.00
CA GLY A 219 -5.06 -2.84 -8.95
C GLY A 219 -4.40 -2.52 -7.61
N THR A 220 -3.67 -3.47 -7.04
CA THR A 220 -2.89 -3.33 -5.80
C THR A 220 -1.38 -3.26 -6.04
N ASP A 221 -0.94 -3.36 -7.29
CA ASP A 221 0.48 -3.45 -7.62
C ASP A 221 1.02 -2.07 -7.96
N LEU A 222 2.18 -1.74 -7.37
CA LEU A 222 2.91 -0.52 -7.68
C LEU A 222 3.87 -0.79 -8.83
N VAL A 223 3.54 -0.27 -10.02
CA VAL A 223 4.40 -0.36 -11.20
C VAL A 223 5.27 0.88 -11.28
N VAL A 224 6.59 0.67 -11.33
CA VAL A 224 7.59 1.72 -11.45
C VAL A 224 8.36 1.51 -12.74
N LYS A 225 8.34 2.51 -13.63
CA LYS A 225 9.18 2.54 -14.82
C LYS A 225 10.47 3.23 -14.49
N LEU A 226 11.57 2.57 -14.83
CA LEU A 226 12.92 3.04 -14.59
C LEU A 226 13.66 3.18 -15.91
N GLU A 227 14.55 4.15 -15.98
CA GLU A 227 15.56 4.26 -17.01
C GLU A 227 16.91 3.82 -16.42
N ALA A 228 17.48 2.77 -17.00
CA ALA A 228 18.70 2.12 -16.55
C ALA A 228 19.89 2.53 -17.43
N THR A 229 21.01 2.86 -16.80
CA THR A 229 22.27 3.23 -17.48
C THR A 229 23.46 2.49 -16.89
N ALA A 230 24.50 2.26 -17.70
CA ALA A 230 25.72 1.59 -17.24
C ALA A 230 26.53 2.51 -16.30
N SER A 231 26.77 2.06 -15.07
CA SER A 231 27.54 2.83 -14.05
C SER A 231 29.06 2.77 -14.23
N CYS A 232 29.55 1.97 -15.19
CA CYS A 232 30.98 1.77 -15.44
C CYS A 232 31.64 2.86 -16.31
N GLY A 233 30.88 3.90 -16.68
CA GLY A 233 31.33 5.01 -17.51
C GLY A 233 30.82 4.93 -18.96
N ALA A 234 30.92 6.05 -19.69
CA ALA A 234 30.25 6.27 -20.98
C ALA A 234 30.62 5.28 -22.11
N ASP A 235 31.78 4.63 -22.05
CA ASP A 235 32.23 3.64 -23.04
C ASP A 235 31.74 2.21 -22.73
N SER A 236 30.87 2.04 -21.72
CA SER A 236 30.42 0.73 -21.24
C SER A 236 29.00 0.41 -21.68
N THR A 237 28.76 -0.82 -22.13
CA THR A 237 27.40 -1.30 -22.41
C THR A 237 26.72 -1.76 -21.13
N LEU A 238 25.41 -1.53 -21.04
CA LEU A 238 24.55 -2.06 -19.99
C LEU A 238 24.15 -3.50 -20.34
N LYS A 239 24.26 -4.41 -19.37
CA LYS A 239 23.64 -5.73 -19.43
C LYS A 239 23.21 -6.16 -18.03
N LEU A 240 21.90 -6.19 -17.81
CA LEU A 240 21.28 -6.71 -16.60
C LEU A 240 20.56 -8.01 -16.94
N ASP A 241 21.19 -9.14 -16.65
CA ASP A 241 20.73 -10.50 -16.99
C ASP A 241 20.72 -11.44 -15.77
N GLY A 242 20.83 -10.87 -14.57
CA GLY A 242 20.84 -11.64 -13.32
C GLY A 242 19.46 -12.18 -12.96
N SER A 243 19.40 -13.38 -12.41
CA SER A 243 18.15 -14.01 -11.95
C SER A 243 17.74 -13.67 -10.52
N THR A 244 18.56 -12.90 -9.80
CA THR A 244 18.34 -12.52 -8.40
C THR A 244 18.70 -11.05 -8.17
N VAL A 245 18.21 -10.15 -9.01
CA VAL A 245 18.50 -8.71 -8.91
C VAL A 245 17.51 -8.09 -7.92
N ARG A 246 18.00 -7.60 -6.77
CA ARG A 246 17.17 -6.87 -5.81
C ARG A 246 17.13 -5.40 -6.17
N LEU A 247 15.93 -4.85 -6.26
CA LEU A 247 15.72 -3.40 -6.38
C LEU A 247 15.02 -2.91 -5.13
N THR A 248 15.61 -1.91 -4.49
CA THR A 248 15.05 -1.25 -3.30
C THR A 248 14.83 0.22 -3.62
N LEU A 249 13.58 0.67 -3.49
CA LEU A 249 13.18 2.07 -3.53
C LEU A 249 13.39 2.69 -2.15
N THR A 250 14.11 3.80 -2.10
CA THR A 250 14.42 4.51 -0.85
C THR A 250 14.21 6.00 -0.98
N ASP A 251 13.85 6.68 0.10
CA ASP A 251 13.83 8.15 0.15
C ASP A 251 15.22 8.75 0.45
N ASN A 252 15.25 10.07 0.63
CA ASN A 252 16.46 10.83 0.99
C ASN A 252 17.10 10.36 2.31
N ASP A 253 16.30 9.87 3.26
CA ASP A 253 16.74 9.35 4.56
C ASP A 253 17.13 7.86 4.50
N LYS A 254 17.10 7.27 3.30
CA LYS A 254 17.37 5.84 3.05
C LYS A 254 16.36 4.91 3.72
N ALA A 255 15.17 5.40 4.05
CA ALA A 255 14.07 4.53 4.47
C ALA A 255 13.62 3.68 3.28
N THR A 256 13.43 2.37 3.52
CA THR A 256 12.94 1.45 2.49
C THR A 256 11.46 1.69 2.25
N LEU A 257 11.09 1.97 1.00
CA LEU A 257 9.72 2.24 0.58
C LEU A 257 9.14 1.16 -0.31
N ALA A 258 9.98 0.47 -1.08
CA ALA A 258 9.60 -0.75 -1.78
C ALA A 258 10.82 -1.64 -1.97
N ASP A 259 10.64 -2.95 -1.96
CA ASP A 259 11.74 -3.90 -2.03
C ASP A 259 11.31 -5.24 -2.61
N ALA A 260 11.98 -5.67 -3.69
CA ALA A 260 11.72 -6.96 -4.32
C ALA A 260 12.94 -7.47 -5.08
N VAL A 261 12.97 -8.79 -5.30
CA VAL A 261 13.99 -9.49 -6.09
C VAL A 261 13.39 -9.93 -7.42
N TYR A 262 14.05 -9.59 -8.52
CA TYR A 262 13.60 -9.82 -9.88
C TYR A 262 14.53 -10.77 -10.63
N ASP A 263 13.97 -11.46 -11.63
CA ASP A 263 14.69 -12.32 -12.55
C ASP A 263 14.69 -11.71 -13.96
N PHE A 264 15.86 -11.26 -14.41
CA PHE A 264 16.10 -10.70 -15.75
C PHE A 264 16.80 -11.68 -16.70
N SER A 265 16.93 -12.96 -16.32
CA SER A 265 17.77 -13.91 -17.08
C SER A 265 17.17 -14.34 -18.42
N ASP A 266 15.84 -14.40 -18.53
CA ASP A 266 15.14 -14.74 -19.79
C ASP A 266 14.86 -13.50 -20.67
N ASP A 267 14.76 -12.31 -20.07
CA ASP A 267 14.56 -11.03 -20.77
C ASP A 267 15.56 -9.98 -20.26
N PRO A 268 16.84 -10.04 -20.70
CA PRO A 268 17.87 -9.14 -20.22
C PRO A 268 17.62 -7.68 -20.61
N VAL A 269 17.84 -6.77 -19.68
CA VAL A 269 17.83 -5.33 -19.97
C VAL A 269 19.21 -4.91 -20.48
N THR A 270 19.29 -4.49 -21.74
CA THR A 270 20.55 -4.12 -22.41
C THR A 270 20.49 -2.74 -23.04
N ALA A 271 21.59 -2.00 -23.01
CA ALA A 271 21.78 -0.76 -23.76
C ALA A 271 23.22 -0.65 -24.28
N ASP A 272 23.37 -0.02 -25.45
CA ASP A 272 24.68 0.30 -26.00
C ASP A 272 25.39 1.37 -25.16
N ALA A 273 26.69 1.56 -25.42
CA ALA A 273 27.50 2.52 -24.68
C ALA A 273 26.99 3.96 -24.87
N GLY A 274 26.70 4.63 -23.76
CA GLY A 274 26.14 5.98 -23.75
C GLY A 274 24.61 6.03 -23.96
N GLU A 275 23.95 4.89 -24.08
CA GLU A 275 22.49 4.78 -24.17
C GLU A 275 21.88 4.31 -22.85
N SER A 276 20.55 4.43 -22.75
CA SER A 276 19.74 3.95 -21.63
C SER A 276 18.73 2.91 -22.09
N ALA A 277 18.32 2.05 -21.17
CA ALA A 277 17.23 1.10 -21.41
C ALA A 277 16.08 1.37 -20.44
N ASN A 278 14.85 1.17 -20.91
CA ASN A 278 13.69 1.22 -20.04
C ASN A 278 13.47 -0.15 -19.39
N VAL A 279 13.15 -0.16 -18.10
CA VAL A 279 12.69 -1.34 -17.39
C VAL A 279 11.42 -0.99 -16.63
N SER A 280 10.44 -1.89 -16.65
CA SER A 280 9.18 -1.72 -15.92
C SER A 280 9.11 -2.81 -14.85
N VAL A 281 9.02 -2.43 -13.58
CA VAL A 281 8.99 -3.37 -12.46
C VAL A 281 7.74 -3.17 -11.62
N ALA A 282 7.11 -4.26 -11.22
CA ALA A 282 5.94 -4.27 -10.36
C ALA A 282 6.32 -4.78 -8.97
N PHE A 283 6.11 -3.92 -7.96
CA PHE A 283 6.11 -4.29 -6.56
C PHE A 283 4.68 -4.70 -6.19
N VAL A 284 4.48 -5.99 -5.92
CA VAL A 284 3.15 -6.48 -5.53
C VAL A 284 2.81 -6.02 -4.10
N GLN A 285 1.53 -6.10 -3.77
CA GLN A 285 1.04 -5.79 -2.42
C GLN A 285 1.86 -6.55 -1.34
N GLY A 286 2.38 -5.82 -0.36
CA GLY A 286 3.29 -6.34 0.65
C GLY A 286 4.79 -6.17 0.36
N GLN A 287 5.15 -5.70 -0.83
CA GLN A 287 6.53 -5.34 -1.22
C GLN A 287 6.78 -3.82 -1.23
N TYR A 288 5.78 -3.02 -0.88
CA TYR A 288 5.91 -1.57 -0.76
C TYR A 288 5.17 -1.04 0.47
N TRP A 289 5.73 0.03 1.05
CA TRP A 289 5.35 0.64 2.32
C TRP A 289 5.30 2.17 2.22
N LEU A 290 4.58 2.63 1.19
CA LEU A 290 4.31 4.02 0.88
C LEU A 290 2.89 4.16 0.30
N ILE A 291 2.31 5.35 0.39
CA ILE A 291 1.08 5.72 -0.34
C ILE A 291 1.51 6.54 -1.58
N PRO A 292 1.31 6.02 -2.82
CA PRO A 292 1.88 6.63 -4.04
C PRO A 292 1.53 8.09 -4.25
N ASP A 293 0.33 8.51 -3.85
CA ASP A 293 -0.16 9.89 -4.00
C ASP A 293 0.36 10.84 -2.92
N GLN A 294 1.03 10.34 -1.89
CA GLN A 294 1.52 11.10 -0.73
C GLN A 294 3.06 11.16 -0.65
N VAL A 295 3.77 10.53 -1.59
CA VAL A 295 5.24 10.53 -1.63
C VAL A 295 5.75 11.51 -2.70
N SER A 296 6.88 12.17 -2.40
CA SER A 296 7.63 12.95 -3.38
C SER A 296 8.50 12.01 -4.21
N TRP A 297 8.06 11.66 -5.42
CA TRP A 297 8.77 10.73 -6.30
C TRP A 297 10.14 11.23 -6.77
N ASP A 298 10.33 12.55 -6.83
CA ASP A 298 11.62 13.18 -7.17
C ASP A 298 12.68 12.99 -6.06
N ASP A 299 12.24 12.71 -4.84
CA ASP A 299 13.10 12.44 -3.68
C ASP A 299 13.44 10.95 -3.51
N LEU A 300 12.94 10.10 -4.41
CA LEU A 300 13.18 8.66 -4.35
C LEU A 300 14.37 8.25 -5.20
N SER A 301 15.09 7.25 -4.70
CA SER A 301 16.22 6.63 -5.39
C SER A 301 16.08 5.11 -5.39
N VAL A 302 16.53 4.49 -6.48
CA VAL A 302 16.56 3.04 -6.64
C VAL A 302 17.97 2.56 -6.37
N THR A 303 18.11 1.61 -5.44
CA THR A 303 19.36 0.87 -5.25
C THR A 303 19.22 -0.52 -5.84
N CYS A 304 20.32 -1.03 -6.38
CA CYS A 304 20.36 -2.32 -7.06
C CYS A 304 21.47 -3.21 -6.49
N ASP A 305 21.08 -4.39 -6.01
CA ASP A 305 22.00 -5.46 -5.63
C ASP A 305 21.86 -6.61 -6.64
N LEU A 306 22.94 -6.87 -7.39
CA LEU A 306 22.99 -7.92 -8.40
C LEU A 306 22.97 -9.34 -7.80
N LYS A 307 23.07 -9.47 -6.47
CA LYS A 307 23.09 -10.75 -5.74
C LYS A 307 22.08 -10.74 -4.59
N GLY A 308 20.88 -10.24 -4.89
CA GLY A 308 19.73 -10.26 -4.00
C GLY A 308 19.38 -11.67 -3.51
N THR A 309 18.69 -11.73 -2.38
CA THR A 309 18.16 -12.97 -1.80
C THR A 309 16.65 -12.89 -1.75
N ALA A 310 15.97 -13.79 -2.48
CA ALA A 310 14.52 -13.92 -2.42
C ALA A 310 14.09 -14.71 -1.17
N GLN A 311 12.96 -14.32 -0.61
CA GLN A 311 12.35 -14.92 0.56
C GLN A 311 11.14 -15.74 0.09
N GLY A 312 11.20 -17.05 0.35
CA GLY A 312 10.16 -17.97 -0.13
C GLY A 312 10.37 -18.36 -1.59
N LYS A 313 9.36 -18.15 -2.44
CA LYS A 313 9.44 -18.52 -3.86
C LYS A 313 10.46 -17.63 -4.55
N ALA A 314 11.32 -18.24 -5.38
CA ALA A 314 12.22 -17.49 -6.22
C ALA A 314 11.43 -16.60 -7.19
N ALA A 315 12.04 -15.47 -7.56
CA ALA A 315 11.55 -14.66 -8.66
C ALA A 315 11.42 -15.54 -9.91
N THR A 316 10.31 -15.41 -10.61
CA THR A 316 10.11 -16.13 -11.87
C THR A 316 10.50 -15.22 -13.02
N PRO A 317 11.23 -15.73 -14.03
CA PRO A 317 11.50 -14.96 -15.23
C PRO A 317 10.19 -14.46 -15.84
N SER A 318 10.10 -13.16 -16.07
CA SER A 318 8.90 -12.54 -16.63
C SER A 318 8.89 -12.66 -18.16
N LYS A 319 7.71 -12.83 -18.74
CA LYS A 319 7.46 -12.64 -20.19
C LYS A 319 6.42 -11.56 -20.45
N SER A 320 6.04 -10.81 -19.42
CA SER A 320 5.15 -9.66 -19.52
C SER A 320 5.93 -8.37 -19.68
N ASP A 321 5.22 -7.31 -20.05
CA ASP A 321 5.78 -5.97 -20.17
C ASP A 321 6.36 -5.43 -18.83
N ASP A 322 5.88 -5.96 -17.70
CA ASP A 322 6.36 -5.65 -16.36
C ASP A 322 7.04 -6.88 -15.72
N PHE A 323 8.18 -6.66 -15.06
CA PHE A 323 8.83 -7.67 -14.23
C PHE A 323 8.17 -7.71 -12.86
N THR A 324 7.72 -8.88 -12.41
CA THR A 324 7.17 -9.08 -11.07
C THR A 324 8.22 -9.68 -10.14
N GLY A 325 8.41 -9.10 -8.96
CA GLY A 325 9.43 -9.52 -8.02
C GLY A 325 8.95 -10.53 -6.98
N ALA A 326 9.88 -11.33 -6.46
CA ALA A 326 9.73 -12.07 -5.21
C ALA A 326 10.07 -11.19 -4.00
N ASP A 327 9.59 -11.58 -2.81
CA ASP A 327 9.87 -10.84 -1.58
C ASP A 327 11.38 -10.82 -1.31
N ALA A 328 11.92 -9.65 -1.00
CA ALA A 328 13.34 -9.52 -0.65
C ALA A 328 13.61 -9.57 0.86
N LEU A 329 12.66 -9.06 1.65
CA LEU A 329 12.75 -8.97 3.10
C LEU A 329 12.17 -10.21 3.76
N ASP A 330 12.88 -10.75 4.75
CA ASP A 330 12.35 -11.84 5.57
C ASP A 330 11.22 -11.32 6.48
N LYS A 331 10.67 -12.20 7.33
CA LYS A 331 9.56 -11.82 8.21
C LYS A 331 9.93 -10.62 9.09
N ASP A 332 11.08 -10.64 9.74
CA ASP A 332 11.46 -9.61 10.70
C ASP A 332 11.81 -8.29 10.01
N GLY A 333 12.47 -8.34 8.84
CA GLY A 333 12.73 -7.17 8.01
C GLY A 333 11.45 -6.50 7.53
N ARG A 334 10.45 -7.27 7.10
CA ARG A 334 9.14 -6.72 6.71
C ARG A 334 8.43 -6.06 7.88
N GLU A 335 8.46 -6.66 9.06
CA GLU A 335 7.85 -6.07 10.26
C GLU A 335 8.50 -4.74 10.64
N GLN A 336 9.83 -4.62 10.50
CA GLN A 336 10.56 -3.38 10.75
C GLN A 336 10.17 -2.27 9.76
N VAL A 337 10.13 -2.58 8.46
CA VAL A 337 9.78 -1.59 7.43
C VAL A 337 8.30 -1.20 7.53
N ALA A 338 7.41 -2.15 7.82
CA ALA A 338 5.99 -1.88 8.03
C ALA A 338 5.77 -0.96 9.25
N LYS A 339 6.45 -1.20 10.37
CA LYS A 339 6.40 -0.31 11.53
C LYS A 339 6.86 1.11 11.18
N ALA A 340 7.97 1.23 10.46
CA ALA A 340 8.47 2.53 10.02
C ALA A 340 7.51 3.26 9.08
N ALA A 341 6.75 2.53 8.25
CA ALA A 341 5.72 3.12 7.39
C ALA A 341 4.47 3.56 8.17
N ILE A 342 4.04 2.74 9.14
CA ILE A 342 2.97 3.11 10.07
C ILE A 342 3.33 4.42 10.78
N ASP A 343 4.54 4.53 11.34
CA ASP A 343 4.98 5.73 12.07
C ASP A 343 5.00 6.97 11.16
N ARG A 344 5.54 6.84 9.95
CA ARG A 344 5.58 7.94 8.97
C ARG A 344 4.18 8.38 8.56
N GLN A 345 3.26 7.44 8.37
CA GLN A 345 1.89 7.76 8.00
C GLN A 345 1.11 8.43 9.14
N ILE A 346 1.28 7.98 10.37
CA ILE A 346 0.66 8.60 11.55
C ILE A 346 1.15 10.04 11.71
N GLU A 347 2.43 10.29 11.49
CA GLU A 347 2.96 11.65 11.50
C GLU A 347 2.41 12.49 10.34
N HIS A 348 2.35 11.93 9.12
CA HIS A 348 1.76 12.59 7.95
C HIS A 348 0.30 12.99 8.18
N ASP A 349 -0.51 12.13 8.81
CA ASP A 349 -1.95 12.33 8.98
C ASP A 349 -2.29 13.20 10.21
N LYS A 350 -1.31 13.54 11.06
CA LYS A 350 -1.53 14.21 12.35
C LYS A 350 -2.29 15.54 12.25
N ASP A 351 -1.95 16.37 11.26
CA ASP A 351 -2.61 17.66 11.04
C ASP A 351 -4.06 17.47 10.56
N ALA A 352 -4.28 16.56 9.60
CA ALA A 352 -5.62 16.26 9.09
C ALA A 352 -6.55 15.70 10.17
N VAL A 353 -6.01 14.89 11.09
CA VAL A 353 -6.77 14.38 12.24
C VAL A 353 -7.08 15.50 13.23
N SER A 354 -6.15 16.44 13.43
CA SER A 354 -6.35 17.60 14.30
C SER A 354 -7.49 18.49 13.80
N ASP A 355 -7.62 18.66 12.48
CA ASP A 355 -8.69 19.45 11.86
C ASP A 355 -10.09 18.87 12.14
N ILE A 356 -10.21 17.56 12.28
CA ILE A 356 -11.48 16.86 12.55
C ILE A 356 -11.66 16.47 14.03
N ALA A 357 -10.75 16.89 14.92
CA ALA A 357 -10.74 16.39 16.30
C ALA A 357 -12.01 16.71 17.09
N SER A 358 -12.71 17.79 16.73
CA SER A 358 -13.94 18.25 17.38
C SER A 358 -15.24 17.82 16.69
N THR A 359 -15.15 17.14 15.55
CA THR A 359 -16.31 16.60 14.81
C THR A 359 -16.38 15.09 14.95
N TYR A 360 -17.55 14.51 14.64
CA TYR A 360 -17.65 13.06 14.52
C TYR A 360 -16.98 12.62 13.23
N THR A 361 -16.21 11.55 13.29
CA THR A 361 -15.75 10.75 12.15
C THR A 361 -16.14 9.30 12.38
N THR A 362 -15.77 8.37 11.52
CA THR A 362 -15.95 6.94 11.79
C THR A 362 -14.63 6.21 11.91
N GLN A 363 -14.56 5.27 12.84
CA GLN A 363 -13.45 4.34 12.97
C GLN A 363 -13.78 3.07 12.19
N LEU A 364 -12.89 2.71 11.27
CA LEU A 364 -12.98 1.54 10.38
C LEU A 364 -12.18 0.34 10.91
N SER A 365 -11.16 0.60 11.73
CA SER A 365 -10.36 -0.45 12.36
C SER A 365 -9.64 0.08 13.61
N SER A 366 -9.36 -0.84 14.53
CA SER A 366 -8.49 -0.66 15.69
C SER A 366 -7.68 -1.94 15.85
N LYS A 367 -6.33 -1.89 15.81
CA LYS A 367 -5.48 -3.08 15.91
C LYS A 367 -4.25 -2.84 16.77
N GLN A 368 -3.72 -3.91 17.37
CA GLN A 368 -2.43 -3.89 18.05
C GLN A 368 -1.52 -4.95 17.44
N LEU A 369 -0.20 -4.76 17.59
CA LEU A 369 0.75 -5.82 17.30
C LEU A 369 0.43 -7.05 18.18
N ASN A 370 0.47 -8.25 17.58
CA ASN A 370 0.16 -9.54 18.21
C ASN A 370 -1.29 -9.71 18.69
N MET A 371 -2.19 -8.78 18.33
CA MET A 371 -3.61 -8.93 18.63
C MET A 371 -4.16 -10.16 17.90
N GLN A 372 -4.98 -10.97 18.57
CA GLN A 372 -5.64 -12.14 17.98
C GLN A 372 -7.09 -11.81 17.66
N VAL A 373 -7.43 -11.77 16.38
CA VAL A 373 -8.79 -11.47 15.91
C VAL A 373 -9.09 -12.32 14.69
N ASP A 374 -10.29 -12.89 14.62
CA ASP A 374 -10.75 -13.73 13.49
C ASP A 374 -9.78 -14.89 13.17
N GLY A 375 -9.13 -15.45 14.20
CA GLY A 375 -8.16 -16.55 14.05
C GLY A 375 -6.80 -16.12 13.48
N LYS A 376 -6.56 -14.82 13.31
CA LYS A 376 -5.30 -14.23 12.83
C LYS A 376 -4.59 -13.49 13.96
N THR A 377 -3.27 -13.67 14.05
CA THR A 377 -2.39 -12.79 14.84
C THR A 377 -1.96 -11.63 13.96
N TRP A 378 -2.29 -10.41 14.35
CA TRP A 378 -1.99 -9.20 13.59
C TRP A 378 -0.52 -8.81 13.72
N THR A 379 0.14 -8.63 12.59
CA THR A 379 1.51 -8.12 12.51
C THR A 379 1.52 -6.66 12.02
N TYR A 380 2.64 -5.95 12.09
CA TYR A 380 2.74 -4.60 11.52
C TYR A 380 2.50 -4.61 10.02
N GLN A 381 2.99 -5.64 9.31
CA GLN A 381 2.70 -5.82 7.89
C GLN A 381 1.19 -5.87 7.62
N ASP A 382 0.45 -6.61 8.45
CA ASP A 382 -1.00 -6.74 8.30
C ASP A 382 -1.74 -5.44 8.58
N ILE A 383 -1.33 -4.72 9.63
CA ILE A 383 -1.94 -3.45 10.02
C ILE A 383 -1.68 -2.39 8.94
N TRP A 384 -0.44 -2.30 8.45
CA TRP A 384 -0.09 -1.42 7.32
C TRP A 384 -0.92 -1.77 6.08
N GLN A 385 -1.04 -3.05 5.74
CA GLN A 385 -1.77 -3.45 4.55
C GLN A 385 -3.27 -3.13 4.65
N GLN A 386 -3.87 -3.33 5.83
CA GLN A 386 -5.25 -2.94 6.07
C GLN A 386 -5.46 -1.43 5.88
N PHE A 387 -4.51 -0.61 6.34
CA PHE A 387 -4.56 0.83 6.10
C PHE A 387 -4.49 1.17 4.61
N VAL A 388 -3.55 0.59 3.87
CA VAL A 388 -3.43 0.82 2.41
C VAL A 388 -4.72 0.42 1.68
N ASP A 389 -5.32 -0.72 2.03
CA ASP A 389 -6.57 -1.20 1.43
C ASP A 389 -7.72 -0.23 1.70
N LEU A 390 -7.87 0.22 2.95
CA LEU A 390 -8.88 1.19 3.33
C LEU A 390 -8.62 2.56 2.71
N LYS A 391 -7.37 3.01 2.58
CA LYS A 391 -6.99 4.28 1.95
C LYS A 391 -7.29 4.28 0.45
N ASN A 392 -7.09 3.15 -0.22
CA ASN A 392 -7.44 2.97 -1.63
C ASN A 392 -8.95 3.00 -1.86
N GLN A 393 -9.72 2.44 -0.92
CA GLN A 393 -11.19 2.46 -1.00
C GLN A 393 -11.78 3.82 -0.56
N TRP A 394 -11.17 4.44 0.44
CA TRP A 394 -11.58 5.69 1.09
C TRP A 394 -10.38 6.64 1.12
N PRO A 395 -10.19 7.48 0.09
CA PRO A 395 -9.03 8.38 0.00
C PRO A 395 -8.89 9.37 1.17
N SER A 396 -9.98 9.65 1.88
CA SER A 396 -10.01 10.47 3.09
C SER A 396 -9.49 9.74 4.33
N ALA A 397 -9.33 8.42 4.31
CA ALA A 397 -8.96 7.64 5.49
C ALA A 397 -7.66 8.14 6.14
N LEU A 398 -7.64 8.20 7.47
CA LEU A 398 -6.53 8.72 8.27
C LEU A 398 -6.04 7.65 9.24
N PHE A 399 -4.73 7.62 9.46
CA PHE A 399 -4.10 6.67 10.37
C PHE A 399 -3.66 7.33 11.66
N VAL A 400 -4.04 6.78 12.81
CA VAL A 400 -3.72 7.37 14.11
C VAL A 400 -3.17 6.36 15.10
N TRP A 401 -2.20 6.80 15.91
CA TRP A 401 -1.88 6.15 17.16
C TRP A 401 -2.84 6.62 18.24
N SER A 402 -3.60 5.70 18.84
CA SER A 402 -4.66 6.07 19.78
C SER A 402 -4.12 6.80 21.02
N GLY A 403 -2.90 6.50 21.46
CA GLY A 403 -2.24 7.18 22.58
C GLY A 403 -2.02 8.68 22.40
N ASP A 404 -2.05 9.19 21.17
CA ASP A 404 -1.83 10.61 20.88
C ASP A 404 -3.08 11.49 21.10
N TRP A 405 -4.26 10.89 21.30
CA TRP A 405 -5.54 11.62 21.23
C TRP A 405 -6.36 11.52 22.53
N GLY A 406 -6.94 12.65 22.93
CA GLY A 406 -7.53 12.86 24.26
C GLY A 406 -8.68 11.93 24.59
N ASN A 407 -9.60 11.66 23.65
CA ASN A 407 -10.70 10.72 23.85
C ASN A 407 -10.20 9.30 24.15
N TYR A 408 -9.25 8.81 23.35
CA TYR A 408 -8.67 7.48 23.54
C TYR A 408 -7.92 7.38 24.87
N GLN A 409 -7.13 8.39 25.23
CA GLN A 409 -6.44 8.45 26.53
C GLN A 409 -7.41 8.39 27.72
N ARG A 410 -8.49 9.20 27.70
CA ARG A 410 -9.50 9.23 28.77
C ARG A 410 -10.21 7.90 28.96
N SER A 411 -10.25 7.11 27.90
CA SER A 411 -10.87 5.80 27.88
C SER A 411 -9.90 4.64 28.16
N GLY A 412 -8.60 4.93 28.26
CA GLY A 412 -7.51 3.99 28.52
C GLY A 412 -6.96 3.26 27.29
N THR A 413 -7.43 3.56 26.07
CA THR A 413 -7.07 2.82 24.85
C THR A 413 -5.85 3.45 24.19
N THR A 414 -4.70 3.45 24.84
CA THR A 414 -3.55 4.23 24.35
C THR A 414 -2.65 3.49 23.38
N ASP A 415 -2.86 2.19 23.19
CA ASP A 415 -1.89 1.33 22.53
C ASP A 415 -2.40 0.71 21.22
N TYR A 416 -3.25 1.41 20.46
CA TYR A 416 -3.90 0.92 19.25
C TYR A 416 -3.56 1.75 18.01
N TYR A 417 -3.38 1.05 16.89
CA TYR A 417 -3.38 1.59 15.54
C TYR A 417 -4.81 1.68 15.04
N VAL A 418 -5.31 2.90 14.88
CA VAL A 418 -6.71 3.16 14.54
C VAL A 418 -6.80 3.79 13.16
N ILE A 419 -7.69 3.25 12.32
CA ILE A 419 -7.97 3.76 10.98
C ILE A 419 -9.32 4.47 11.02
N LEU A 420 -9.32 5.76 10.70
CA LEU A 420 -10.51 6.61 10.61
C LEU A 420 -10.93 6.76 9.15
N SER A 421 -12.22 6.97 8.88
CA SER A 421 -12.67 7.34 7.53
C SER A 421 -12.18 8.72 7.09
N GLY A 422 -11.87 9.61 8.05
CA GLY A 422 -11.49 10.99 7.78
C GLY A 422 -12.66 11.90 7.37
N GLU A 423 -13.84 11.32 7.12
CA GLU A 423 -15.08 12.06 6.93
C GLU A 423 -15.49 12.79 8.22
N SER A 424 -16.15 13.94 8.07
CA SER A 424 -16.68 14.73 9.19
C SER A 424 -18.19 14.77 9.18
N PHE A 425 -18.79 14.47 10.33
CA PHE A 425 -20.23 14.41 10.55
C PHE A 425 -20.63 15.39 11.65
N SER A 426 -21.84 15.94 11.54
CA SER A 426 -22.35 16.92 12.48
C SER A 426 -22.83 16.27 13.79
N ASP A 427 -23.26 15.01 13.71
CA ASP A 427 -23.64 14.20 14.85
C ASP A 427 -23.30 12.72 14.66
N ARG A 428 -23.61 11.93 15.71
CA ARG A 428 -23.30 10.50 15.77
C ARG A 428 -24.18 9.68 14.82
N ASP A 429 -25.43 10.10 14.59
CA ASP A 429 -26.38 9.33 13.80
C ASP A 429 -26.02 9.43 12.31
N GLU A 430 -25.55 10.60 11.84
CA GLU A 430 -24.98 10.75 10.49
C GLU A 430 -23.76 9.84 10.25
N GLY A 431 -22.90 9.65 11.26
CA GLY A 431 -21.77 8.73 11.15
C GLY A 431 -22.20 7.27 11.08
N TRP A 432 -23.26 6.88 11.81
CA TRP A 432 -23.85 5.54 11.70
C TRP A 432 -24.52 5.31 10.34
N ASP A 433 -25.23 6.31 9.83
CA ASP A 433 -25.84 6.27 8.49
C ASP A 433 -24.74 6.08 7.44
N TRP A 434 -23.62 6.82 7.54
CA TRP A 434 -22.46 6.62 6.66
C TRP A 434 -21.89 5.20 6.75
N CYS A 435 -21.72 4.63 7.95
CA CYS A 435 -21.27 3.25 8.10
C CYS A 435 -22.20 2.28 7.36
N SER A 436 -23.51 2.39 7.58
CA SER A 436 -24.52 1.53 6.98
C SER A 436 -24.60 1.69 5.47
N ASP A 437 -24.59 2.92 4.97
CA ASP A 437 -24.68 3.24 3.53
C ASP A 437 -23.48 2.71 2.74
N ASN A 438 -22.32 2.60 3.39
CA ASN A 438 -21.10 2.04 2.81
C ASN A 438 -20.93 0.53 3.08
N GLY A 439 -21.98 -0.12 3.59
CA GLY A 439 -22.06 -1.57 3.74
C GLY A 439 -21.28 -2.13 4.94
N PHE A 440 -20.84 -1.29 5.87
CA PHE A 440 -20.23 -1.73 7.11
C PHE A 440 -21.30 -2.20 8.09
N GLY A 441 -21.06 -3.36 8.73
CA GLY A 441 -21.85 -3.78 9.87
C GLY A 441 -21.57 -2.91 11.10
N GLN A 442 -22.44 -2.96 12.11
CA GLN A 442 -22.24 -2.27 13.40
C GLN A 442 -20.92 -2.66 14.09
N ASN A 443 -20.32 -3.77 13.65
CA ASN A 443 -19.07 -4.28 14.18
C ASN A 443 -17.85 -3.80 13.42
N ASP A 444 -18.00 -3.28 12.20
CA ASP A 444 -16.87 -3.00 11.32
C ASP A 444 -16.64 -1.49 11.12
N CYS A 445 -17.58 -0.67 11.58
CA CYS A 445 -17.51 0.78 11.53
C CYS A 445 -18.30 1.38 12.68
N MET A 446 -17.80 2.45 13.30
CA MET A 446 -18.59 3.21 14.28
C MET A 446 -18.19 4.69 14.35
N PRO A 447 -19.12 5.59 14.66
CA PRO A 447 -18.82 7.00 14.87
C PRO A 447 -18.02 7.24 16.15
N VAL A 448 -16.97 8.04 16.04
CA VAL A 448 -16.09 8.46 17.14
C VAL A 448 -15.75 9.93 17.01
N THR A 449 -15.32 10.55 18.10
CA THR A 449 -14.55 11.79 18.08
C THR A 449 -13.14 11.47 18.59
N VAL A 450 -12.12 12.22 18.21
CA VAL A 450 -10.73 11.96 18.68
C VAL A 450 -10.20 12.99 19.67
N GLY A 451 -10.77 14.20 19.72
CA GLY A 451 -10.36 15.31 20.60
C GLY A 451 -10.45 15.08 22.11
#